data_AF-A0A4Y9T6U1-F1
#
_entry.id   AF-A0A4Y9T6U1-F1
#
_cell.length_a   1.000
_cell.length_b   1.000
_cell.length_c   1.000
_cell.angle_alpha   90.00
_cell.angle_beta   90.00
_cell.angle_gamma   90.00
#
_symmetry.space_group_name_H-M   'P 1'
#
loop_
_entity.id
_entity.type
_entity.pdbx_description
1 polymer ?
#
loop_
_entity_poly.entity_id
_entity_poly.type
_entity_poly.pdbx_seq_one_letter_code
_entity_poly.pdbx_strand_id
1 'polypeptide(L)'
;MRVALYQCPPLPLDVAGNLQRLHQLALEAKGADVLVLPEMFLTGYNIGVDAVRVLAEVYNGESAQQVARIAKAAGIAILYGYPERNEDGQI
;
A
#
# COMPACT_ATOMS: atom_id res chain seq x y z
N MET A 1 6.76 5.32 21.08
CA MET A 1 6.27 4.99 19.75
C MET A 1 5.28 6.05 19.29
N ARG A 2 5.43 6.58 18.08
CA ARG A 2 4.56 7.56 17.43
C ARG A 2 3.94 6.93 16.19
N VAL A 3 2.63 7.06 16.06
CA VAL A 3 1.86 6.44 14.98
C VAL A 3 1.20 7.54 14.16
N ALA A 4 1.40 7.52 12.86
CA ALA A 4 0.64 8.31 11.90
C ALA A 4 -0.46 7.44 11.30
N LEU A 5 -1.71 7.92 11.33
CA LEU A 5 -2.86 7.24 10.74
C LEU A 5 -3.32 8.04 9.53
N TYR A 6 -3.49 7.37 8.38
CA TYR A 6 -4.02 8.01 7.19
C TYR A 6 -5.45 7.55 6.91
N GLN A 7 -6.37 8.50 6.82
CA GLN A 7 -7.75 8.27 6.41
C GLN A 7 -8.05 9.12 5.18
N CYS A 8 -8.59 8.51 4.13
CA CYS A 8 -8.78 9.18 2.86
C CYS A 8 -9.91 8.59 2.00
N PRO A 9 -10.37 9.35 0.98
CA PRO A 9 -11.10 8.77 -0.14
C PRO A 9 -10.24 7.74 -0.90
N PRO A 10 -10.84 6.66 -1.40
CA PRO A 10 -10.12 5.67 -2.21
C PRO A 10 -9.75 6.23 -3.57
N LEU A 11 -8.66 5.71 -4.15
CA LEU A 11 -8.29 5.90 -5.55
C LEU A 11 -8.23 4.50 -6.21
N PRO A 12 -9.39 3.92 -6.58
CA PRO A 12 -9.45 2.54 -7.04
C PRO A 12 -8.78 2.37 -8.40
N LEU A 13 -8.21 1.19 -8.64
CA LEU A 13 -7.58 0.75 -9.89
C LEU A 13 -6.32 1.53 -10.32
N ASP A 14 -5.85 2.49 -9.53
CA ASP A 14 -4.65 3.28 -9.82
C ASP A 14 -3.52 3.00 -8.82
N VAL A 15 -2.87 1.84 -8.99
CA VAL A 15 -1.74 1.42 -8.13
C VAL A 15 -0.58 2.42 -8.21
N ALA A 16 -0.28 2.93 -9.40
CA ALA A 16 0.79 3.89 -9.59
C ALA A 16 0.51 5.21 -8.85
N GLY A 17 -0.72 5.73 -8.97
CA GLY A 17 -1.15 6.92 -8.24
C GLY A 17 -1.15 6.71 -6.72
N ASN A 18 -1.57 5.55 -6.23
CA ASN A 18 -1.51 5.23 -4.80
C ASN A 18 -0.07 5.12 -4.27
N LEU A 19 0.87 4.58 -5.05
CA LEU A 19 2.30 4.55 -4.69
C LEU A 19 2.91 5.95 -4.66
N GLN A 20 2.56 6.81 -5.62
CA GLN A 20 2.97 8.23 -5.61
C GLN A 20 2.41 8.96 -4.38
N ARG A 21 1.13 8.72 -4.06
CA ARG A 21 0.48 9.26 -2.87
C ARG A 21 1.16 8.77 -1.59
N LEU A 22 1.43 7.48 -1.47
CA LEU A 22 2.16 6.90 -0.34
C LEU A 22 3.52 7.57 -0.13
N HIS A 23 4.26 7.85 -1.21
CA HIS A 23 5.54 8.53 -1.12
C HIS A 23 5.40 9.92 -0.46
N GLN A 24 4.40 10.71 -0.85
CA GLN A 24 4.14 12.01 -0.22
C GLN A 24 3.74 11.87 1.25
N LEU A 25 2.86 10.91 1.57
CA LEU A 25 2.43 10.65 2.95
C LEU A 25 3.59 10.24 3.85
N ALA A 26 4.54 9.44 3.34
CA ALA A 26 5.73 9.07 4.09
C ALA A 26 6.64 10.27 4.39
N LEU A 27 6.68 11.28 3.52
CA LEU A 27 7.40 12.53 3.77
C LEU A 27 6.69 13.40 4.81
N GLU A 28 5.35 13.48 4.75
CA GLU A 28 4.53 14.22 5.71
C GLU A 28 4.56 13.57 7.11
N ALA A 29 4.63 12.24 7.18
CA ALA A 29 4.67 11.47 8.42
C ALA A 29 6.07 11.43 9.08
N LYS A 30 7.04 12.21 8.60
CA LYS A 30 8.38 12.26 9.20
C LYS A 30 8.31 12.52 10.71
N GLY A 31 8.99 11.67 11.48
CA GLY A 31 8.99 11.72 12.95
C GLY A 31 7.96 10.81 13.62
N ALA A 32 7.12 10.11 12.85
CA ALA A 32 6.42 8.92 13.30
C ALA A 32 7.31 7.67 13.12
N ASP A 33 7.06 6.63 13.92
CA ASP A 33 7.73 5.34 13.82
C ASP A 33 7.03 4.42 12.80
N VAL A 34 5.71 4.58 12.66
CA VAL A 34 4.87 3.82 11.71
C VAL A 34 3.78 4.68 11.10
N LEU A 35 3.60 4.55 9.78
CA LEU A 35 2.46 5.07 9.01
C LEU A 35 1.50 3.92 8.71
N VAL A 36 0.25 4.05 9.15
CA VAL A 36 -0.82 3.06 8.91
C VAL A 36 -1.77 3.60 7.87
N LEU A 37 -1.98 2.82 6.81
CA LEU A 37 -2.89 3.12 5.72
C LEU A 37 -4.15 2.24 5.77
N PRO A 38 -5.25 2.66 5.09
CA PRO A 38 -6.47 1.87 5.02
C PRO A 38 -6.27 0.50 4.37
N GLU A 39 -7.27 -0.36 4.57
CA GLU A 39 -7.39 -1.63 3.85
C GLU A 39 -7.41 -1.41 2.32
N MET A 40 -6.73 -2.31 1.59
CA MET A 40 -6.65 -2.28 0.13
C MET A 40 -6.21 -0.92 -0.44
N PHE A 41 -5.41 -0.16 0.31
CA PHE A 41 -4.98 1.18 -0.09
C PHE A 41 -4.32 1.23 -1.48
N LEU A 42 -3.55 0.20 -1.86
CA LEU A 42 -2.85 0.20 -3.14
C LEU A 42 -3.79 0.09 -4.35
N THR A 43 -4.91 -0.62 -4.22
CA THR A 43 -5.75 -0.99 -5.37
C THR A 43 -7.18 -0.46 -5.28
N GLY A 44 -7.65 -0.10 -4.09
CA GLY A 44 -9.06 0.11 -3.78
C GLY A 44 -9.77 -1.17 -3.32
N TYR A 45 -10.81 -0.99 -2.50
CA TYR A 45 -11.52 -2.09 -1.83
C TYR A 45 -12.59 -2.74 -2.72
N ASN A 46 -13.57 -1.96 -3.20
CA ASN A 46 -14.69 -2.47 -4.00
C ASN A 46 -14.40 -2.40 -5.50
N ILE A 47 -13.47 -3.22 -5.98
CA ILE A 47 -13.00 -3.20 -7.38
C ILE A 47 -13.50 -4.37 -8.24
N GLY A 48 -14.23 -5.31 -7.64
CA GLY A 48 -14.75 -6.50 -8.33
C GLY A 48 -13.70 -7.62 -8.53
N VAL A 49 -14.18 -8.84 -8.72
CA VAL A 49 -13.34 -10.05 -8.72
C VAL A 49 -12.29 -10.07 -9.83
N ASP A 50 -12.62 -9.57 -11.02
CA ASP A 50 -11.68 -9.56 -12.15
C ASP A 50 -10.52 -8.60 -11.91
N ALA A 51 -10.80 -7.42 -11.36
CA ALA A 51 -9.75 -6.46 -11.01
C ALA A 51 -8.89 -6.95 -9.85
N VAL A 52 -9.49 -7.56 -8.82
CA VAL A 52 -8.74 -8.20 -7.72
C VAL A 52 -7.77 -9.25 -8.29
N ARG A 53 -8.23 -10.10 -9.21
CA ARG A 53 -7.36 -11.13 -9.85
C ARG A 53 -6.21 -10.55 -10.64
N VAL A 54 -6.45 -9.46 -11.37
CA VAL A 54 -5.43 -8.78 -12.18
C VAL A 54 -4.40 -8.06 -11.31
N LEU A 55 -4.86 -7.42 -10.23
CA LEU A 55 -4.02 -6.58 -9.37
C LEU A 55 -3.37 -7.33 -8.20
N ALA A 56 -3.74 -8.60 -7.97
CA ALA A 56 -3.15 -9.38 -6.89
C ALA A 56 -1.67 -9.69 -7.16
N GLU A 57 -0.84 -9.33 -6.19
CA GLU A 57 0.60 -9.56 -6.21
C GLU A 57 1.00 -10.58 -5.14
N VAL A 58 2.12 -11.28 -5.35
CA VAL A 58 2.73 -12.10 -4.29
C VAL A 58 3.29 -11.20 -3.18
N TYR A 59 3.54 -11.75 -1.99
CA TYR A 59 3.99 -11.01 -0.80
C TYR A 59 5.23 -10.11 -1.00
N ASN A 60 6.08 -10.41 -1.99
CA ASN A 60 7.29 -9.66 -2.33
C ASN A 60 7.26 -9.06 -3.76
N GLY A 61 6.06 -8.88 -4.32
CA GLY A 61 5.82 -8.32 -5.65
C GLY A 61 6.31 -6.88 -5.83
N GLU A 62 6.12 -6.35 -7.05
CA GLU A 62 6.61 -5.03 -7.45
C GLU A 62 6.16 -3.92 -6.50
N SER A 63 4.88 -3.92 -6.13
CA SER A 63 4.33 -2.94 -5.21
C SER A 63 4.99 -3.03 -3.83
N ALA A 64 5.19 -4.24 -3.29
CA ALA A 64 5.88 -4.44 -2.02
C ALA A 64 7.32 -3.92 -2.06
N GLN A 65 8.03 -4.13 -3.17
CA GLN A 65 9.39 -3.59 -3.36
C GLN A 65 9.41 -2.06 -3.42
N GLN A 66 8.42 -1.43 -4.06
CA GLN A 66 8.28 0.03 -4.08
C GLN A 66 7.97 0.58 -2.69
N VAL A 67 7.06 -0.04 -1.94
CA VAL A 67 6.75 0.36 -0.55
C VAL A 67 7.99 0.24 0.33
N ALA A 68 8.77 -0.84 0.20
CA ALA A 68 10.02 -1.01 0.93
C ALA A 68 11.05 0.09 0.61
N ARG A 69 11.15 0.51 -0.66
CA ARG A 69 11.99 1.66 -1.07
C ARG A 69 11.51 2.96 -0.42
N ILE A 70 10.20 3.22 -0.41
CA ILE A 70 9.62 4.41 0.21
C ILE A 70 9.88 4.42 1.72
N ALA A 71 9.60 3.30 2.41
CA ALA A 71 9.84 3.12 3.84
C ALA A 71 11.30 3.40 4.21
N LYS A 72 12.24 2.82 3.46
CA LYS A 72 13.68 2.99 3.68
C LYS A 72 14.13 4.43 3.45
N ALA A 73 13.61 5.10 2.41
CA ALA A 73 13.96 6.49 2.11
C ALA A 73 13.40 7.47 3.15
N ALA A 74 12.21 7.21 3.67
CA ALA A 74 11.56 8.05 4.69
C ALA A 74 12.00 7.72 6.12
N GLY A 75 12.58 6.54 6.36
CA GLY A 75 13.00 6.10 7.69
C GLY A 75 11.82 5.75 8.61
N ILE A 76 10.74 5.21 8.03
CA ILE A 76 9.48 4.89 8.75
C ILE A 76 8.98 3.50 8.37
N ALA A 77 8.34 2.79 9.32
CA ALA A 77 7.59 1.58 9.00
C ALA A 77 6.27 1.92 8.29
N ILE A 78 5.83 1.09 7.35
CA ILE A 78 4.60 1.34 6.58
C ILE A 78 3.71 0.09 6.67
N LEU A 79 2.48 0.26 7.15
CA LEU A 79 1.43 -0.76 7.12
C LEU A 79 0.43 -0.39 6.04
N TYR A 80 0.28 -1.25 5.04
CA TYR A 80 -0.55 -1.03 3.85
C TYR A 80 -1.32 -2.31 3.49
N GLY A 81 -2.45 -2.15 2.79
CA GLY A 81 -3.24 -3.27 2.26
C GLY A 81 -3.24 -3.32 0.74
N TYR A 82 -3.29 -4.54 0.20
CA TYR A 82 -3.36 -4.88 -1.22
C TYR A 82 -3.91 -6.32 -1.36
N PRO A 83 -4.43 -6.73 -2.53
CA PRO A 83 -4.82 -8.11 -2.75
C PRO A 83 -3.55 -8.95 -2.91
N GLU A 84 -3.36 -9.93 -2.02
CA GLU A 84 -2.20 -10.81 -2.05
C GLU A 84 -2.57 -12.12 -2.76
N ARG A 85 -1.75 -12.57 -3.70
CA ARG A 85 -1.84 -13.90 -4.27
C ARG A 85 -0.84 -14.83 -3.59
N ASN A 86 -1.33 -15.89 -2.96
CA ASN A 86 -0.49 -16.90 -2.32
C ASN A 86 0.19 -17.83 -3.34
N GLU A 87 1.03 -18.75 -2.85
CA GLU A 87 1.78 -19.70 -3.69
C GLU A 87 0.87 -20.64 -4.50
N ASP A 88 -0.30 -20.97 -3.98
CA ASP A 88 -1.32 -21.80 -4.63
C ASP A 88 -2.18 -21.03 -5.65
N GLY A 89 -1.91 -19.73 -5.84
CA GLY A 89 -2.62 -18.86 -6.77
C GLY A 89 -3.98 -18.34 -6.26
N GLN A 90 -4.32 -18.60 -5.00
CA GLN A 90 -5.50 -18.06 -4.34
C GLN A 90 -5.24 -16.62 -3.87
N ILE A 91 -6.31 -15.82 -3.83
CA ILE A 91 -6.32 -14.42 -3.39
C ILE A 91 -7.28 -14.31 -2.21
#